data_AF-A0A7L4TLR0-F1
#
_entry.id   AF-A0A7L4TLR0-F1
#
_cell.length_a   1.000
_cell.length_b   1.000
_cell.length_c   1.000
_cell.angle_alpha   90.00
_cell.angle_beta   90.00
_cell.angle_gamma   90.00
#
_symmetry.space_group_name_H-M   'P 1'
#
loop_
_entity.id
_entity.type
_entity.pdbx_description
1 polymer ?
#
loop_
_entity_poly.entity_id
_entity_poly.type
_entity_poly.pdbx_seq_one_letter_code
_entity_poly.pdbx_strand_id
1 'polypeptide(L)'
;DYWGENAKVDTVTFRVVPEDLTRIAELETGSAHIIDPVQPSDLSRVENMAGTEAYVRNAASITYLGFNMEKEPFDNKLVRQAIAMTLDKEAMLNGILDGTGEAAIGPINDTNFGFSEEVDAIERDVEGAKELLAEAG
;
A
#
# COMPACT_ATOMS: atom_id res chain seq x y z
N ASP A 1 24.64 -17.91 23.82
CA ASP A 1 23.51 -18.86 23.83
C ASP A 1 22.19 -18.12 23.88
N TYR A 2 21.37 -18.30 22.86
CA TYR A 2 20.01 -17.78 22.86
C TYR A 2 19.15 -18.62 23.80
N TRP A 3 18.21 -17.99 24.51
CA TRP A 3 17.46 -18.61 25.59
C TRP A 3 16.25 -19.42 25.10
N GLY A 4 15.83 -19.23 23.85
CA GLY A 4 14.70 -19.91 23.22
C GLY A 4 15.12 -21.02 22.25
N GLU A 5 14.25 -21.30 21.28
CA GLU A 5 14.60 -22.19 20.16
C GLU A 5 15.70 -21.54 19.33
N ASN A 6 16.76 -22.30 19.07
CA ASN A 6 17.86 -21.82 18.22
C ASN A 6 17.37 -21.64 16.78
N ALA A 7 18.01 -20.70 16.06
CA ALA A 7 17.74 -20.51 14.65
C ALA A 7 18.05 -21.79 13.85
N LYS A 8 17.27 -22.02 12.79
CA LYS A 8 17.45 -23.15 11.86
C LYS A 8 18.52 -22.87 10.79
N VAL A 9 19.20 -21.74 10.86
CA VAL A 9 20.23 -21.28 9.93
C VAL A 9 21.42 -20.71 10.71
N ASP A 10 22.61 -20.89 10.17
CA ASP A 10 23.85 -20.41 10.80
C ASP A 10 24.11 -18.91 10.53
N THR A 11 23.58 -18.37 9.43
CA THR A 11 23.83 -16.97 9.01
C THR A 11 22.65 -16.41 8.23
N VAL A 12 22.42 -15.11 8.41
CA VAL A 12 21.48 -14.31 7.61
C VAL A 12 22.23 -13.09 7.08
N THR A 13 22.17 -12.86 5.77
CA THR A 13 22.81 -11.71 5.12
C THR A 13 21.73 -10.78 4.55
N PHE A 14 21.68 -9.55 5.05
CA PHE A 14 20.83 -8.50 4.49
C PHE A 14 21.62 -7.73 3.44
N ARG A 15 21.11 -7.71 2.20
CA ARG A 15 21.70 -6.96 1.09
C ARG A 15 20.75 -5.86 0.67
N VAL A 16 21.28 -4.65 0.52
CA VAL A 16 20.52 -3.50 0.01
C VAL A 16 20.61 -3.52 -1.51
N VAL A 17 19.49 -3.82 -2.17
CA VAL A 17 19.36 -3.84 -3.63
C VAL A 17 18.15 -2.96 -3.99
N PRO A 18 18.36 -1.68 -4.31
CA PRO A 18 17.28 -0.73 -4.55
C PRO A 18 16.39 -1.10 -5.74
N GLU A 19 16.97 -1.67 -6.80
CA GLU A 19 16.25 -1.97 -8.03
C GLU A 19 15.44 -3.27 -7.95
N ASP A 20 14.14 -3.16 -8.15
CA ASP A 20 13.16 -4.26 -7.98
C ASP A 20 13.46 -5.45 -8.91
N LEU A 21 13.71 -5.19 -10.19
CA LEU A 21 14.04 -6.22 -11.18
C LEU A 21 15.37 -6.92 -10.87
N THR A 22 16.30 -6.23 -10.23
CA THR A 22 17.56 -6.84 -9.78
C THR A 22 17.31 -7.80 -8.63
N ARG A 23 16.44 -7.45 -7.68
CA ARG A 23 16.03 -8.40 -6.61
C ARG A 23 15.39 -9.66 -7.21
N ILE A 24 14.48 -9.52 -8.17
CA ILE A 24 13.83 -10.67 -8.83
C ILE A 24 14.86 -11.54 -9.57
N ALA A 25 15.83 -10.94 -10.26
CA ALA A 25 16.89 -11.70 -10.91
C ALA A 25 17.80 -12.44 -9.90
N GLU A 26 18.06 -11.83 -8.74
CA GLU A 26 18.80 -12.50 -7.66
C GLU A 26 18.02 -13.68 -7.07
N LEU A 27 16.70 -13.56 -6.94
CA LEU A 27 15.83 -14.67 -6.56
C LEU A 27 15.88 -15.79 -7.61
N GLU A 28 15.76 -15.44 -8.90
CA GLU A 28 15.76 -16.38 -10.03
C GLU A 28 17.07 -17.17 -10.14
N THR A 29 18.20 -16.53 -9.83
CA THR A 29 19.52 -17.16 -9.85
C THR A 29 19.88 -17.91 -8.56
N GLY A 30 19.05 -17.79 -7.51
CA GLY A 30 19.36 -18.30 -6.17
C GLY A 30 20.44 -17.50 -5.43
N SER A 31 20.81 -16.32 -5.94
CA SER A 31 21.71 -15.39 -5.24
C SER A 31 21.04 -14.76 -4.01
N ALA A 32 19.71 -14.68 -4.02
CA ALA A 32 18.86 -14.35 -2.88
C ALA A 32 17.84 -15.47 -2.64
N HIS A 33 17.54 -15.76 -1.38
CA HIS A 33 16.52 -16.75 -0.99
C HIS A 33 15.17 -16.10 -0.66
N ILE A 34 15.20 -14.82 -0.31
CA ILE A 34 14.03 -13.99 0.04
C ILE A 34 14.29 -12.61 -0.54
N ILE A 35 13.26 -12.01 -1.13
CA ILE A 35 13.28 -10.62 -1.59
C ILE A 35 12.10 -9.86 -1.01
N ASP A 36 12.32 -8.58 -0.71
CA ASP A 36 11.32 -7.65 -0.20
C ASP A 36 11.78 -6.22 -0.57
N PRO A 37 10.89 -5.33 -1.07
CA PRO A 37 9.52 -5.60 -1.50
C PRO A 37 9.45 -6.28 -2.88
N VAL A 38 8.30 -6.90 -3.16
CA VAL A 38 7.87 -7.30 -4.51
C VAL A 38 6.74 -6.37 -4.93
N GLN A 39 6.86 -5.74 -6.10
CA GLN A 39 5.80 -4.87 -6.62
C GLN A 39 4.59 -5.70 -7.04
N PRO A 40 3.36 -5.17 -6.90
CA PRO A 40 2.16 -5.87 -7.36
C PRO A 40 2.23 -6.37 -8.80
N SER A 41 2.78 -5.57 -9.70
CA SER A 41 2.95 -5.90 -11.13
C SER A 41 3.90 -7.07 -11.40
N ASP A 42 4.77 -7.39 -10.44
CA ASP A 42 5.73 -8.48 -10.55
C ASP A 42 5.29 -9.73 -9.76
N LEU A 43 4.20 -9.70 -9.01
CA LEU A 43 3.73 -10.84 -8.21
C LEU A 43 3.53 -12.08 -9.08
N SER A 44 2.81 -11.93 -10.21
CA SER A 44 2.58 -13.04 -11.14
C SER A 44 3.88 -13.64 -11.69
N ARG A 45 4.92 -12.82 -11.88
CA ARG A 45 6.24 -13.32 -12.31
C ARG A 45 6.90 -14.15 -11.22
N VAL A 46 6.82 -13.72 -9.97
CA VAL A 46 7.38 -14.45 -8.81
C VAL A 46 6.61 -15.75 -8.54
N GLU A 47 5.29 -15.73 -8.65
CA GLU A 47 4.45 -16.93 -8.47
C GLU A 47 4.68 -18.00 -9.54
N ASN A 48 4.95 -17.58 -10.78
CA ASN A 48 5.19 -18.50 -11.89
C ASN A 48 6.66 -18.93 -12.01
N MET A 49 7.56 -18.37 -11.21
CA MET A 49 8.97 -18.76 -11.18
C MET A 49 9.13 -20.11 -10.45
N ALA A 50 9.95 -20.99 -11.01
CA ALA A 50 10.10 -22.34 -10.47
C ALA A 50 10.79 -22.32 -9.10
N GLY A 51 10.17 -22.95 -8.11
CA GLY A 51 10.74 -23.06 -6.76
C GLY A 51 10.56 -21.84 -5.88
N THR A 52 9.73 -20.88 -6.30
CA THR A 52 9.36 -19.69 -5.52
C THR A 52 7.87 -19.68 -5.21
N GLU A 53 7.51 -18.90 -4.21
CA GLU A 53 6.13 -18.57 -3.87
C GLU A 53 6.05 -17.09 -3.49
N ALA A 54 4.94 -16.43 -3.80
CA ALA A 54 4.66 -15.11 -3.29
C ALA A 54 3.89 -15.23 -1.96
N TYR A 55 4.44 -14.66 -0.90
CA TYR A 55 3.77 -14.62 0.41
C TYR A 55 2.95 -13.34 0.56
N VAL A 56 1.68 -13.40 0.19
CA VAL A 56 0.73 -12.28 0.29
C VAL A 56 -0.09 -12.41 1.57
N ARG A 57 -0.16 -11.32 2.36
CA ARG A 57 -0.95 -11.26 3.59
C ARG A 57 -1.60 -9.90 3.74
N ASN A 58 -2.73 -9.85 4.45
CA ASN A 58 -3.29 -8.59 4.92
C ASN A 58 -2.32 -7.96 5.93
N ALA A 59 -1.86 -6.75 5.62
CA ALA A 59 -0.92 -6.01 6.44
C ALA A 59 -1.66 -5.00 7.34
N ALA A 60 -1.15 -4.80 8.55
CA ALA A 60 -1.59 -3.71 9.43
C ALA A 60 -1.01 -2.36 8.96
N SER A 61 -1.34 -1.96 7.73
CA SER A 61 -0.82 -0.76 7.07
C SER A 61 -1.89 -0.07 6.23
N ILE A 62 -1.69 1.22 5.97
CA ILE A 62 -2.50 2.05 5.07
C ILE A 62 -1.59 2.91 4.20
N THR A 63 -1.92 3.01 2.92
CA THR A 63 -1.34 3.99 2.00
C THR A 63 -2.33 5.13 1.82
N TYR A 64 -1.88 6.37 2.03
CA TYR A 64 -2.75 7.54 1.99
C TYR A 64 -2.04 8.77 1.44
N LEU A 65 -2.83 9.72 0.94
CA LEU A 65 -2.40 11.07 0.64
C LEU A 65 -2.64 11.96 1.86
N GLY A 66 -1.57 12.42 2.50
CA GLY A 66 -1.64 13.37 3.60
C GLY A 66 -1.69 14.81 3.11
N PHE A 67 -2.51 15.65 3.75
CA PHE A 67 -2.53 17.09 3.51
C PHE A 67 -1.74 17.81 4.60
N ASN A 68 -0.83 18.71 4.22
CA ASN A 68 -0.27 19.66 5.17
C ASN A 68 -1.29 20.76 5.46
N MET A 69 -2.02 20.61 6.57
CA MET A 69 -3.11 21.52 6.97
C MET A 69 -2.63 22.91 7.44
N GLU A 70 -1.33 23.19 7.47
CA GLU A 70 -0.77 24.52 7.76
C GLU A 70 -0.42 25.32 6.49
N LYS A 71 -0.66 24.74 5.31
CA LYS A 71 -0.31 25.35 4.03
C LYS A 71 -1.57 25.59 3.21
N GLU A 72 -1.81 26.85 2.85
CA GLU A 72 -2.83 27.18 1.85
C GLU A 72 -2.59 26.43 0.53
N PRO A 73 -3.64 25.92 -0.15
CA PRO A 73 -5.05 25.99 0.23
C PRO A 73 -5.53 24.78 1.08
N PHE A 74 -4.62 23.93 1.56
CA PHE A 74 -4.94 22.69 2.28
C PHE A 74 -5.31 22.89 3.75
N ASP A 75 -5.16 24.09 4.29
CA ASP A 75 -5.72 24.51 5.58
C ASP A 75 -7.26 24.56 5.55
N ASN A 76 -7.86 24.86 4.38
CA ASN A 76 -9.31 24.79 4.17
C ASN A 76 -9.83 23.34 4.06
N LYS A 77 -10.77 22.97 4.94
CA LYS A 77 -11.41 21.63 4.95
C LYS A 77 -12.12 21.32 3.63
N LEU A 78 -12.80 22.29 3.03
CA LEU A 78 -13.57 22.10 1.80
C LEU A 78 -12.65 21.69 0.63
N VAL A 79 -11.47 22.30 0.54
CA VAL A 79 -10.45 21.95 -0.45
C VAL A 79 -9.99 20.51 -0.28
N ARG A 80 -9.72 20.06 0.97
CA ARG A 80 -9.31 18.67 1.24
C ARG A 80 -10.41 17.66 0.89
N GLN A 81 -11.66 17.98 1.24
CA GLN A 81 -12.81 17.14 0.91
C GLN A 81 -13.02 17.05 -0.61
N ALA A 82 -12.95 18.18 -1.32
CA ALA A 82 -13.05 18.21 -2.76
C ALA A 82 -11.99 17.35 -3.44
N ILE A 83 -10.72 17.45 -3.02
CA ILE A 83 -9.65 16.62 -3.57
C ILE A 83 -9.94 15.13 -3.31
N ALA A 84 -10.32 14.76 -2.09
CA ALA A 84 -10.65 13.37 -1.75
C ALA A 84 -11.79 12.81 -2.62
N MET A 85 -12.82 13.61 -2.90
CA MET A 85 -13.96 13.25 -3.76
C MET A 85 -13.57 13.06 -5.24
N THR A 86 -12.41 13.52 -5.69
CA THR A 86 -11.95 13.26 -7.06
C THR A 86 -11.30 11.89 -7.25
N LEU A 87 -10.87 11.25 -6.16
CA LEU A 87 -10.08 10.02 -6.21
C LEU A 87 -10.96 8.81 -6.52
N ASP A 88 -10.60 8.09 -7.57
CA ASP A 88 -11.20 6.81 -7.93
C ASP A 88 -10.38 5.68 -7.29
N LYS A 89 -10.75 5.31 -6.06
CA LYS A 89 -10.01 4.30 -5.28
C LYS A 89 -9.98 2.94 -6.00
N GLU A 90 -11.09 2.53 -6.63
CA GLU A 90 -11.15 1.26 -7.37
C GLU A 90 -10.25 1.28 -8.60
N ALA A 91 -10.27 2.36 -9.39
CA ALA A 91 -9.38 2.49 -10.53
C ALA A 91 -7.90 2.53 -10.10
N MET A 92 -7.58 3.16 -8.97
CA MET A 92 -6.22 3.16 -8.42
C MET A 92 -5.78 1.78 -7.93
N LEU A 93 -6.64 1.04 -7.21
CA LEU A 93 -6.34 -0.33 -6.77
C LEU A 93 -6.05 -1.25 -7.96
N ASN A 94 -6.89 -1.19 -8.99
CA ASN A 94 -6.71 -2.03 -10.16
C ASN A 94 -5.55 -1.58 -11.05
N GLY A 95 -5.39 -0.28 -11.26
CA GLY A 95 -4.41 0.27 -12.20
C GLY A 95 -3.00 0.46 -11.65
N ILE A 96 -2.84 0.54 -10.32
CA ILE A 96 -1.53 0.76 -9.66
C ILE A 96 -1.13 -0.46 -8.84
N LEU A 97 -2.08 -1.06 -8.13
CA LEU A 97 -1.79 -2.18 -7.22
C LEU A 97 -2.15 -3.54 -7.83
N ASP A 98 -2.52 -3.63 -9.10
CA ASP A 98 -2.92 -4.88 -9.76
C ASP A 98 -3.93 -5.71 -8.94
N GLY A 99 -4.85 -5.02 -8.26
CA GLY A 99 -5.86 -5.64 -7.40
C GLY A 99 -5.35 -6.13 -6.04
N THR A 100 -4.10 -5.82 -5.68
CA THR A 100 -3.51 -6.16 -4.38
C THR A 100 -3.83 -5.08 -3.34
N GLY A 101 -4.70 -5.43 -2.40
CA GLY A 101 -5.17 -4.54 -1.33
C GLY A 101 -6.64 -4.18 -1.47
N GLU A 102 -7.09 -3.31 -0.57
CA GLU A 102 -8.51 -2.99 -0.41
C GLU A 102 -8.70 -1.47 -0.29
N ALA A 103 -9.88 -0.99 -0.70
CA ALA A 103 -10.19 0.43 -0.65
C ALA A 103 -10.34 0.87 0.81
N ALA A 104 -9.47 1.76 1.26
CA ALA A 104 -9.55 2.30 2.61
C ALA A 104 -10.83 3.15 2.78
N ILE A 105 -11.68 2.75 3.73
CA ILE A 105 -12.85 3.52 4.18
C ILE A 105 -12.51 4.50 5.31
N GLY A 106 -11.37 4.31 5.96
CA GLY A 106 -10.87 5.11 7.06
C GLY A 106 -9.40 4.84 7.37
N PRO A 107 -8.85 5.41 8.46
CA PRO A 107 -7.43 5.31 8.80
C PRO A 107 -7.03 3.97 9.44
N ILE A 108 -7.99 3.16 9.87
CA ILE A 108 -7.79 1.86 10.52
C ILE A 108 -8.35 0.80 9.57
N ASN A 109 -7.61 -0.29 9.33
CA ASN A 109 -8.07 -1.43 8.54
C ASN A 109 -8.55 -2.60 9.43
N ASP A 110 -9.19 -3.58 8.83
CA ASP A 110 -9.83 -4.74 9.49
C ASP A 110 -8.87 -5.62 10.32
N THR A 111 -7.57 -5.61 10.02
CA THR A 111 -6.56 -6.33 10.80
C THR A 111 -6.27 -5.69 12.16
N ASN A 112 -6.71 -4.44 12.38
CA ASN A 112 -6.43 -3.67 13.59
C ASN A 112 -7.65 -3.62 14.52
N PHE A 113 -7.41 -3.77 15.82
CA PHE A 113 -8.41 -3.53 16.84
C PHE A 113 -8.93 -2.09 16.76
N GLY A 114 -10.25 -1.92 16.76
CA GLY A 114 -10.90 -0.61 16.63
C GLY A 114 -11.33 -0.26 15.20
N PHE A 115 -11.14 -1.16 14.23
CA PHE A 115 -11.81 -1.05 12.93
C PHE A 115 -13.33 -0.99 13.08
N SER A 116 -13.97 -0.16 12.26
CA SER A 116 -15.42 -0.07 12.14
C SER A 116 -15.79 0.10 10.68
N GLU A 117 -16.73 -0.73 10.22
CA GLU A 117 -17.38 -0.57 8.90
C GLU A 117 -18.42 0.56 8.91
N GLU A 118 -18.83 1.02 10.09
CA GLU A 118 -19.83 2.09 10.29
C GLU A 118 -19.21 3.49 10.18
N VAL A 119 -18.27 3.68 9.24
CA VAL A 119 -17.66 5.00 8.97
C VAL A 119 -18.16 5.54 7.63
N ASP A 120 -18.48 6.83 7.60
CA ASP A 120 -18.85 7.51 6.36
C ASP A 120 -17.60 7.73 5.51
N ALA A 121 -17.36 6.84 4.55
CA ALA A 121 -16.30 6.99 3.57
C ALA A 121 -16.58 8.18 2.64
N ILE A 122 -15.53 8.90 2.26
CA ILE A 122 -15.63 9.89 1.18
C ILE A 122 -15.64 9.13 -0.14
N GLU A 123 -16.80 9.16 -0.78
CA GLU A 123 -17.03 8.57 -2.11
C GLU A 123 -16.58 9.50 -3.23
N ARG A 124 -16.37 8.91 -4.41
CA ARG A 124 -16.02 9.67 -5.60
C ARG A 124 -17.23 10.45 -6.11
N ASP A 125 -17.13 11.78 -6.09
CA ASP A 125 -18.11 12.70 -6.66
C ASP A 125 -17.40 13.95 -7.20
N VAL A 126 -17.14 13.94 -8.51
CA VAL A 126 -16.41 15.01 -9.19
C VAL A 126 -17.23 16.30 -9.30
N GLU A 127 -18.56 16.21 -9.37
CA GLU A 127 -19.39 17.42 -9.45
C GLU A 127 -19.50 18.07 -8.07
N GLY A 128 -19.76 17.29 -7.02
CA GLY A 128 -19.71 17.79 -5.64
C GLY A 128 -18.35 18.38 -5.26
N ALA A 129 -17.25 17.79 -5.75
CA ALA A 129 -15.91 18.36 -5.57
C ALA A 129 -15.77 19.77 -6.15
N LYS A 130 -16.33 20.02 -7.34
CA LYS A 130 -16.30 21.36 -7.97
C LYS A 130 -17.12 22.37 -7.18
N GLU A 131 -18.27 21.95 -6.65
CA GLU A 131 -19.12 22.80 -5.79
C GLU A 131 -18.37 23.19 -4.51
N LEU A 132 -17.71 22.23 -3.85
CA LEU A 132 -16.90 22.50 -2.66
C LEU A 132 -15.72 23.44 -2.94
N LEU A 133 -15.06 23.32 -4.10
CA LEU A 133 -14.01 24.25 -4.49
C LEU A 133 -14.57 25.66 -4.76
N ALA A 134 -15.73 25.77 -5.40
CA ALA A 134 -16.37 27.07 -5.61
C ALA A 134 -16.77 27.74 -4.29
N GLU A 135 -17.20 26.97 -3.29
CA GLU A 135 -17.50 27.46 -1.93
C GLU A 135 -16.22 27.85 -1.18
N ALA A 136 -15.10 27.16 -1.44
CA ALA A 136 -13.82 27.45 -0.80
C ALA A 136 -13.16 28.76 -1.25
N GLY A 137 -13.57 29.31 -2.41
CA GLY A 137 -13.03 30.53 -3.02
C GLY A 137 -11.85 30.27 -3.97
#